data_AF-A0A080MDV2-F1
#
_entry.id   AF-A0A080MDV2-F1
#
_cell.length_a   1.000
_cell.length_b   1.000
_cell.length_c   1.000
_cell.angle_alpha   90.00
_cell.angle_beta   90.00
_cell.angle_gamma   90.00
#
_symmetry.space_group_name_H-M   'P 1'
#
loop_
_entity.id
_entity.type
_entity.pdbx_description
1 polymer ?
#
loop_
_entity_poly.entity_id
_entity_poly.type
_entity_poly.pdbx_seq_one_letter_code
_entity_poly.pdbx_strand_id
1 'polypeptide(L)'
;MIASCYHSRWRIEEAFKRIQHRLGFEHLSGMSWLAAQQDFGAKILCDKLNALAVYAASELLDPHIRAHYLINRGDTFCRLKRTLGRWIHQDQGAHDNVVSVFEQLIKNLVQIKPERSYPPKLLSKTARISCPQG
;
A
#
# COMPACT_ATOMS: atom_id res chain seq x y z
N MET A 1 14.36 -17.52 15.08
CA MET A 1 15.34 -16.57 14.48
C MET A 1 15.43 -16.66 12.96
N ILE A 2 15.44 -17.86 12.34
CA ILE A 2 15.53 -18.00 10.87
C ILE A 2 14.19 -17.64 10.17
N ALA A 3 13.04 -18.02 10.76
CA ALA A 3 11.72 -17.75 10.19
C ALA A 3 11.38 -16.25 10.08
N SER A 4 11.81 -15.41 11.03
CA SER A 4 11.60 -13.96 11.00
C SER A 4 12.43 -13.26 9.92
N CYS A 5 13.63 -13.77 9.64
CA CYS A 5 14.47 -13.29 8.54
C CYS A 5 13.84 -13.63 7.18
N TYR A 6 13.31 -14.84 7.03
CA TYR A 6 12.58 -15.25 5.82
C TYR A 6 11.34 -14.38 5.56
N HIS A 7 10.56 -14.10 6.62
CA HIS A 7 9.39 -13.24 6.52
C HIS A 7 9.76 -11.81 6.10
N SER A 8 10.86 -11.27 6.61
CA SER A 8 11.35 -9.93 6.26
C SER A 8 11.78 -9.85 4.79
N ARG A 9 12.50 -10.86 4.29
CA ARG A 9 12.90 -10.95 2.87
C ARG A 9 11.68 -10.99 1.95
N TRP A 10 10.69 -11.81 2.30
CA TRP A 10 9.44 -11.93 1.53
C TRP A 10 8.68 -10.60 1.47
N ARG A 11 8.63 -9.86 2.59
CA ARG A 11 7.99 -8.53 2.62
C ARG A 11 8.65 -7.54 1.65
N ILE A 12 9.98 -7.60 1.50
CA ILE A 12 10.72 -6.76 0.55
C ILE A 12 10.38 -7.16 -0.88
N GLU A 13 10.39 -8.46 -1.20
CA GLU A 13 10.02 -8.96 -2.54
C GLU A 13 8.59 -8.56 -2.93
N GLU A 14 7.63 -8.68 -2.02
CA GLU A 14 6.24 -8.29 -2.27
C GLU A 14 6.05 -6.77 -2.40
N ALA A 15 6.84 -5.97 -1.67
CA ALA A 15 6.86 -4.53 -1.87
C ALA A 15 7.42 -4.19 -3.26
N PHE A 16 8.51 -4.85 -3.67
CA PHE A 16 9.11 -4.66 -4.99
C PHE A 16 8.14 -5.05 -6.11
N LYS A 17 7.51 -6.23 -6.06
CA LYS A 17 6.49 -6.66 -7.03
C LYS A 17 5.33 -5.67 -7.13
N ARG A 18 4.87 -5.16 -5.99
CA ARG A 18 3.79 -4.17 -5.94
C ARG A 18 4.19 -2.86 -6.59
N ILE A 19 5.40 -2.36 -6.32
CA ILE A 19 5.95 -1.16 -6.96
C ILE A 19 6.07 -1.39 -8.47
N GLN A 20 6.64 -2.52 -8.89
CA GLN A 20 6.76 -2.83 -10.31
C GLN A 20 5.39 -2.84 -11.01
N HIS A 21 4.40 -3.54 -10.46
CA HIS A 21 3.07 -3.68 -11.06
C HIS A 21 2.21 -2.40 -10.97
N ARG A 22 2.26 -1.64 -9.87
CA ARG A 22 1.37 -0.49 -9.64
C ARG A 22 1.97 0.86 -10.01
N LEU A 23 3.28 1.01 -9.79
CA LEU A 23 4.00 2.25 -10.07
C LEU A 23 4.72 2.20 -11.42
N GLY A 24 4.74 1.04 -12.09
CA GLY A 24 5.32 0.87 -13.42
C GLY A 24 6.80 1.19 -13.37
N PHE A 25 7.58 0.39 -12.65
CA PHE A 25 9.02 0.65 -12.44
C PHE A 25 9.76 0.89 -13.78
N GLU A 26 9.36 0.16 -14.82
CA GLU A 26 9.90 0.21 -16.18
C GLU A 26 9.55 1.51 -16.95
N HIS A 27 8.54 2.27 -16.49
CA HIS A 27 8.20 3.58 -17.07
C HIS A 27 9.09 4.66 -16.45
N LEU A 28 10.21 4.94 -17.12
CA LEU A 28 11.11 6.03 -16.80
C LEU A 28 10.73 7.28 -17.59
N SER A 29 10.83 8.45 -16.97
CA SER A 29 10.56 9.77 -17.55
C SER A 29 11.68 10.27 -18.45
N GLY A 30 12.88 9.67 -18.36
CA GLY A 30 14.04 10.05 -19.15
C GLY A 30 15.06 8.93 -19.33
N MET A 31 16.02 9.17 -20.21
CA MET A 31 17.10 8.23 -20.57
C MET A 31 18.36 8.40 -19.71
N SER A 32 18.43 9.44 -18.87
CA SER A 32 19.58 9.69 -18.01
C SER A 32 19.48 8.89 -16.71
N TRP A 33 20.65 8.54 -16.14
CA TRP A 33 20.73 7.91 -14.83
C TRP A 33 20.03 8.72 -13.73
N LEU A 34 20.19 10.05 -13.78
CA LEU A 34 19.57 10.96 -12.82
C LEU A 34 18.03 10.91 -12.88
N ALA A 35 17.45 10.89 -14.09
CA ALA A 35 16.01 10.74 -14.26
C ALA A 35 15.50 9.41 -13.68
N ALA A 36 16.23 8.32 -13.94
CA ALA A 36 15.89 7.01 -13.38
C ALA A 36 15.93 7.00 -11.84
N GLN A 37 16.95 7.63 -11.23
CA GLN A 37 17.07 7.73 -9.78
C GLN A 37 15.94 8.57 -9.16
N GLN A 38 15.57 9.68 -9.81
CA GLN A 38 14.48 10.55 -9.37
C GLN A 38 13.12 9.85 -9.46
N ASP A 39 12.83 9.18 -10.57
CA ASP A 39 11.61 8.42 -10.75
C ASP A 39 11.47 7.32 -9.71
N PHE A 40 12.56 6.60 -9.43
CA PHE A 40 12.57 5.58 -8.39
C PHE A 40 12.28 6.16 -7.01
N GLY A 41 12.94 7.26 -6.65
CA GLY A 41 12.71 7.97 -5.39
C GLY A 41 11.25 8.43 -5.25
N ALA A 42 10.68 9.02 -6.29
CA ALA A 42 9.29 9.46 -6.30
C ALA A 42 8.30 8.30 -6.15
N LYS A 43 8.54 7.17 -6.83
CA LYS A 43 7.72 5.96 -6.73
C LYS A 43 7.73 5.40 -5.30
N ILE A 44 8.91 5.29 -4.66
CA ILE A 44 9.03 4.84 -3.27
C ILE A 44 8.34 5.81 -2.31
N LEU A 45 8.56 7.11 -2.49
CA LEU A 45 7.92 8.13 -1.65
C LEU A 45 6.40 8.02 -1.72
N CYS A 46 5.85 7.88 -2.92
CA CYS A 46 4.41 7.71 -3.12
C CYS A 46 3.87 6.45 -2.43
N ASP A 47 4.57 5.31 -2.48
CA ASP A 47 4.15 4.08 -1.79
C ASP A 47 4.19 4.24 -0.26
N LYS A 48 5.23 4.87 0.28
CA LYS A 48 5.34 5.16 1.72
C LYS A 48 4.25 6.11 2.20
N LEU A 49 3.99 7.18 1.46
CA LEU A 49 2.91 8.11 1.78
C LEU A 49 1.54 7.42 1.73
N ASN A 50 1.33 6.52 0.77
CA ASN A 50 0.13 5.69 0.71
C ASN A 50 -0.02 4.78 1.94
N ALA A 51 1.06 4.11 2.37
CA ALA A 51 1.04 3.29 3.57
C ALA A 51 0.73 4.13 4.83
N LEU A 52 1.34 5.31 4.94
CA LEU A 52 1.13 6.22 6.06
C LEU A 52 -0.29 6.81 6.07
N ALA A 53 -0.82 7.20 4.91
CA ALA A 53 -2.18 7.72 4.79
C ALA A 53 -3.23 6.66 5.16
N VAL A 54 -3.05 5.42 4.68
CA VAL A 54 -3.90 4.29 5.07
C VAL A 54 -3.83 4.06 6.57
N TYR A 55 -2.63 4.09 7.16
CA TYR A 55 -2.47 3.91 8.60
C TYR A 55 -3.17 5.03 9.40
N ALA A 56 -2.86 6.30 9.10
CA ALA A 56 -3.45 7.46 9.77
C ALA A 56 -4.98 7.49 9.65
N ALA A 57 -5.52 7.26 8.45
CA ALA A 57 -6.96 7.20 8.26
C ALA A 57 -7.61 5.98 8.95
N SER A 58 -6.87 4.88 9.13
CA SER A 58 -7.40 3.71 9.86
C SER A 58 -7.50 3.99 11.37
N GLU A 59 -6.55 4.75 11.92
CA GLU A 59 -6.58 5.17 13.33
C GLU A 59 -7.74 6.13 13.63
N LEU A 60 -8.19 6.92 12.65
CA LEU A 60 -9.35 7.80 12.77
C LEU A 60 -10.71 7.08 12.70
N LEU A 61 -10.76 5.83 12.23
CA LEU A 61 -11.99 5.05 12.19
C LEU A 61 -12.39 4.58 13.60
N ASP A 62 -13.70 4.55 13.87
CA ASP A 62 -14.24 3.90 15.06
C ASP A 62 -13.76 2.43 15.14
N PRO A 63 -13.30 1.94 16.31
CA PRO A 63 -12.89 0.55 16.50
C PRO A 63 -13.91 -0.49 15.97
N HIS A 64 -15.21 -0.23 16.10
CA HIS A 64 -16.25 -1.13 15.60
C HIS A 64 -16.27 -1.18 14.06
N ILE A 65 -16.07 -0.03 13.39
CA ILE A 65 -15.98 0.03 11.93
C ILE A 65 -14.68 -0.63 11.46
N ARG A 66 -13.56 -0.38 12.15
CA ARG A 66 -12.24 -0.94 11.85
C ARG A 66 -12.20 -2.47 11.90
N ALA A 67 -13.04 -3.10 12.73
CA ALA A 67 -13.16 -4.54 12.82
C ALA A 67 -13.82 -5.18 11.58
N HIS A 68 -14.66 -4.43 10.86
CA HIS A 68 -15.44 -4.92 9.73
C HIS A 68 -15.06 -4.30 8.39
N TYR A 69 -14.23 -3.25 8.38
CA TYR A 69 -13.89 -2.49 7.19
C TYR A 69 -12.42 -2.12 7.15
N LEU A 70 -11.84 -2.18 5.95
CA LEU A 70 -10.48 -1.76 5.64
C LEU A 70 -10.50 -0.59 4.68
N ILE A 71 -9.52 0.29 4.78
CA ILE A 71 -9.34 1.35 3.79
C ILE A 71 -8.91 0.75 2.45
N ASN A 72 -9.52 1.20 1.36
CA ASN A 72 -9.15 0.78 0.02
C ASN A 72 -7.75 1.32 -0.35
N ARG A 73 -6.71 0.51 -0.13
CA ARG A 73 -5.32 0.89 -0.44
C ARG A 73 -5.08 1.19 -1.93
N GLY A 74 -5.86 0.58 -2.82
CA GLY A 74 -5.76 0.82 -4.27
C GLY A 74 -6.32 2.19 -4.66
N ASP A 75 -7.50 2.51 -4.15
CA ASP A 75 -8.13 3.81 -4.36
C ASP A 75 -7.31 4.94 -3.69
N THR A 76 -6.85 4.71 -2.45
CA THR A 76 -5.95 5.63 -1.73
C THR A 76 -4.73 5.98 -2.57
N PHE A 77 -4.09 4.95 -3.14
CA PHE A 77 -2.94 5.12 -4.01
C PHE A 77 -3.26 5.95 -5.26
N CYS A 78 -4.38 5.65 -5.94
CA CYS A 78 -4.80 6.41 -7.13
C CYS A 78 -5.07 7.88 -6.82
N ARG A 79 -5.69 8.19 -5.67
CA ARG A 79 -5.95 9.57 -5.23
C ARG A 79 -4.65 10.30 -4.88
N LEU A 80 -3.80 9.69 -4.06
CA LEU A 80 -2.53 10.27 -3.66
C LEU A 80 -1.62 10.54 -4.85
N LYS A 81 -1.48 9.60 -5.79
CA LYS A 81 -0.66 9.80 -6.99
C LYS A 81 -1.10 11.03 -7.80
N ARG A 82 -2.40 11.32 -7.86
CA ARG A 82 -2.96 12.47 -8.61
C ARG A 82 -2.74 13.81 -7.92
N THR A 83 -2.71 13.83 -6.58
CA THR A 83 -2.62 15.08 -5.79
C THR A 83 -1.19 15.39 -5.36
N LEU A 84 -0.35 14.38 -5.19
CA LEU A 84 1.03 14.51 -4.70
C LEU A 84 1.87 15.49 -5.53
N GLY A 85 1.75 15.46 -6.86
CA GLY A 85 2.46 16.40 -7.72
C GLY A 85 2.06 17.87 -7.45
N ARG A 86 0.79 18.13 -7.17
CA ARG A 86 0.30 19.47 -6.82
C ARG A 86 0.79 19.92 -5.45
N TRP A 87 0.83 19.01 -4.47
CA TRP A 87 1.32 19.30 -3.13
C TRP A 87 2.81 19.64 -3.13
N ILE A 88 3.62 18.91 -3.89
CA ILE A 88 5.06 19.16 -4.00
C ILE A 88 5.34 20.51 -4.69
N HIS A 89 4.49 20.93 -5.62
CA HIS A 89 4.64 22.20 -6.33
C HIS A 89 4.09 23.42 -5.54
N GLN A 90 3.66 23.23 -4.28
CA GLN A 90 3.20 24.29 -3.37
C GLN A 90 2.14 25.22 -3.98
N ASP A 91 1.13 24.65 -4.64
CA ASP A 91 -0.06 25.42 -5.02
C ASP A 91 -0.83 25.87 -3.76
N GLN A 92 -1.33 27.11 -3.73
CA GLN A 92 -1.92 27.72 -2.52
C GLN A 92 -3.13 26.95 -1.97
N GLY A 93 -3.79 26.12 -2.80
CA GLY A 93 -4.89 25.22 -2.40
C GLY A 93 -4.46 23.81 -1.96
N ALA A 94 -3.16 23.54 -1.78
CA ALA A 94 -2.67 22.20 -1.46
C ALA A 94 -3.18 21.69 -0.09
N HIS A 95 -3.28 22.55 0.91
CA HIS A 95 -3.68 22.17 2.27
C HIS A 95 -5.14 21.69 2.32
N ASP A 96 -6.07 22.43 1.71
CA ASP A 96 -7.49 22.05 1.66
C ASP A 96 -7.69 20.76 0.85
N ASN A 97 -6.85 20.55 -0.17
CA ASN A 97 -6.86 19.32 -0.96
C ASN A 97 -6.42 18.10 -0.14
N VAL A 98 -5.43 18.24 0.74
CA VAL A 98 -5.00 17.12 1.62
C VAL A 98 -6.15 16.64 2.48
N VAL A 99 -6.81 17.54 3.22
CA VAL A 99 -7.93 17.17 4.11
C VAL A 99 -9.03 16.49 3.31
N SER A 100 -9.41 17.06 2.17
CA SER A 100 -10.41 16.47 1.27
C SER A 100 -10.04 15.05 0.80
N VAL A 101 -8.77 14.81 0.44
CA VAL A 101 -8.30 13.46 0.07
C VAL A 101 -8.50 12.49 1.24
N PHE A 102 -8.11 12.86 2.45
CA PHE A 102 -8.26 12.01 3.64
C PHE A 102 -9.73 11.71 3.97
N GLU A 103 -10.62 12.69 3.88
CA GLU A 103 -12.07 12.46 4.03
C GLU A 103 -12.60 11.47 3.00
N GLN A 104 -12.13 11.57 1.76
CA GLN A 104 -12.51 10.63 0.68
C GLN A 104 -11.99 9.22 0.94
N LEU A 105 -10.86 9.05 1.65
CA LEU A 105 -10.35 7.73 2.03
C LEU A 105 -11.27 7.05 3.06
N ILE A 106 -11.72 7.81 4.05
CA ILE A 106 -12.61 7.32 5.11
C ILE A 106 -13.97 6.92 4.53
N LYS A 107 -14.43 7.59 3.46
CA LYS A 107 -15.66 7.26 2.74
C LYS A 107 -15.54 5.99 1.87
N ASN A 108 -14.33 5.65 1.41
CA ASN A 108 -14.08 4.51 0.51
C ASN A 108 -13.51 3.29 1.26
N LEU A 109 -14.38 2.67 2.06
CA LEU A 109 -14.05 1.46 2.82
C LEU A 109 -14.40 0.18 2.05
N VAL A 110 -13.59 -0.85 2.25
CA VAL A 110 -13.79 -2.21 1.75
C VAL A 110 -14.21 -3.08 2.91
N GLN A 111 -15.39 -3.70 2.82
CA GLN A 111 -15.89 -4.60 3.84
C GLN A 111 -15.05 -5.89 3.94
N ILE A 112 -14.70 -6.27 5.16
CA ILE A 112 -14.16 -7.57 5.50
C ILE A 112 -15.34 -8.55 5.48
N LYS A 113 -15.36 -9.47 4.52
CA LYS A 113 -16.38 -10.53 4.47
C LYS A 113 -15.98 -11.67 5.41
N PRO A 114 -16.72 -11.92 6.52
CA PRO A 114 -16.40 -12.99 7.46
C PRO A 114 -16.61 -14.37 6.83
N GLU A 115 -17.68 -14.52 6.04
CA GLU A 115 -18.06 -15.74 5.32
C GLU A 115 -17.53 -15.68 3.88
N ARG A 116 -16.21 -15.83 3.70
CA ARG A 116 -15.63 -15.89 2.35
C ARG A 116 -15.79 -17.31 1.80
N SER A 117 -16.62 -17.49 0.76
CA SER A 117 -16.84 -18.81 0.10
C SER A 117 -15.58 -19.49 -0.42
N TYR A 118 -14.50 -18.73 -0.58
CA TYR A 118 -13.17 -19.25 -0.84
C TYR A 118 -12.20 -18.63 0.16
N PRO A 119 -11.38 -19.40 0.88
CA PRO A 119 -10.39 -18.83 1.78
C PRO A 119 -9.49 -17.86 1.01
N PRO A 120 -8.95 -16.81 1.66
CA PRO A 120 -7.90 -16.01 1.03
C PRO A 120 -6.85 -16.94 0.44
N LYS A 121 -6.34 -16.65 -0.77
CA LYS A 121 -5.12 -17.29 -1.29
C LYS A 121 -3.96 -16.93 -0.36
N LEU A 122 -3.91 -17.55 0.82
CA LEU A 122 -2.68 -17.74 1.56
C LEU A 122 -1.78 -18.49 0.61
N LEU A 123 -0.65 -17.90 0.25
CA LEU A 123 0.40 -18.60 -0.47
C LEU A 123 0.69 -19.88 0.30
N SER A 124 0.24 -21.00 -0.25
CA SER A 124 0.30 -22.31 0.37
C SER A 124 1.75 -22.74 0.48
N LYS A 125 2.38 -22.48 1.62
CA LYS A 125 3.60 -23.15 2.07
C LYS A 125 3.60 -23.37 3.58
N THR A 126 2.53 -23.99 4.07
CA THR A 126 2.53 -24.65 5.39
C THR A 126 1.66 -25.89 5.33
N ALA A 127 2.02 -26.81 4.43
CA ALA A 127 1.48 -28.17 4.41
C ALA A 127 2.56 -29.10 3.84
N ARG A 128 3.70 -29.22 4.54
CA ARG A 128 4.64 -30.34 4.38
C ARG A 128 5.69 -30.41 5.49
N ILE A 129 5.27 -30.39 6.75
CA ILE A 129 6.06 -31.00 7.84
C ILE A 129 5.07 -31.58 8.86
N SER A 130 4.42 -32.68 8.49
CA SER A 130 3.93 -33.64 9.47
C SER A 130 5.13 -34.54 9.81
N CYS A 131 5.77 -34.29 10.95
CA CYS A 131 6.68 -35.26 11.56
C CYS A 131 5.85 -36.41 12.15
N PRO A 132 6.22 -37.69 11.93
CA PRO A 132 5.53 -38.80 12.56
C PRO A 132 5.80 -38.77 14.07
N GLN A 133 4.75 -39.05 14.84
CA GLN A 133 4.87 -39.42 16.25
C GLN A 133 5.30 -40.89 16.29
N GLY A 134 6.42 -41.19 16.94
CA GLY A 134 6.98 -42.53 17.07
C GLY A 134 8.49 -42.52 17.02
#